data_AF-A0A377D8C8-F1
#
_entry.id   AF-A0A377D8C8-F1
#
_cell.length_a   1.000
_cell.length_b   1.000
_cell.length_c   1.000
_cell.angle_alpha   90.00
_cell.angle_beta   90.00
_cell.angle_gamma   90.00
#
_symmetry.space_group_name_H-M   'P 1'
#
loop_
_entity.id
_entity.type
_entity.pdbx_description
1 polymer ?
#
loop_
_entity_poly.entity_id
_entity_poly.type
_entity_poly.pdbx_seq_one_letter_code
_entity_poly.pdbx_strand_id
1 'polypeptide(L)'
;MPGHSGDIWHGYLPDARPGLRYGYRVHGPWQPAEGHRFNPAKLLIDPCARQIDGEFKDNPLLHAGHNEPDYRDNAAIAPKCVVVVDHYDWEDDAPPRTPWGSTIIYEAHVKGLTYLHPEIPVEIRGTYKALGHPVMINYLNNWALPRWNCCQWRSLPVNHVCNAWG
;
A
#
# COMPACT_ATOMS: atom_id res chain seq x y z
N MET A 1 -7.21 -7.39 -26.56
CA MET A 1 -8.18 -6.25 -26.56
C MET A 1 -9.19 -6.51 -25.47
N PRO A 2 -9.60 -5.50 -24.68
CA PRO A 2 -10.31 -5.77 -23.44
C PRO A 2 -11.69 -6.37 -23.73
N GLY A 3 -11.98 -7.49 -23.08
CA GLY A 3 -13.32 -8.00 -22.93
C GLY A 3 -14.07 -7.19 -21.87
N HIS A 4 -15.39 -7.22 -21.94
CA HIS A 4 -16.27 -6.56 -20.99
C HIS A 4 -17.36 -7.54 -20.56
N SER A 5 -17.57 -7.66 -19.26
CA SER A 5 -18.58 -8.56 -18.69
C SER A 5 -19.27 -7.86 -17.53
N GLY A 6 -20.56 -7.54 -17.69
CA GLY A 6 -21.26 -6.67 -16.75
C GLY A 6 -20.65 -5.28 -16.77
N ASP A 7 -20.18 -4.80 -15.62
CA ASP A 7 -19.46 -3.52 -15.48
C ASP A 7 -17.93 -3.70 -15.32
N ILE A 8 -17.42 -4.91 -15.60
CA ILE A 8 -16.02 -5.28 -15.40
C ILE A 8 -15.31 -5.36 -16.75
N TRP A 9 -14.27 -4.54 -16.90
CA TRP A 9 -13.33 -4.58 -18.01
C TRP A 9 -12.19 -5.54 -17.69
N HIS A 10 -11.91 -6.48 -18.59
CA HIS A 10 -10.85 -7.48 -18.39
C HIS A 10 -10.08 -7.73 -19.68
N GLY A 11 -8.90 -8.32 -19.56
CA GLY A 11 -8.08 -8.66 -20.71
C GLY A 11 -6.89 -9.52 -20.30
N TYR A 12 -6.41 -10.33 -21.25
CA TYR A 12 -5.23 -11.15 -21.05
C TYR A 12 -4.11 -10.66 -21.96
N LEU A 13 -2.93 -10.44 -21.37
CA LEU A 13 -1.71 -10.11 -22.09
C LEU A 13 -0.80 -11.35 -22.06
N PRO A 14 -0.62 -12.06 -23.20
CA PRO A 14 0.32 -13.17 -23.25
C PRO A 14 1.74 -12.67 -22.94
N ASP A 15 2.53 -13.54 -22.33
CA ASP A 15 3.93 -13.29 -21.94
C ASP A 15 4.16 -12.21 -20.86
N ALA A 16 3.09 -11.66 -20.27
CA ALA A 16 3.21 -10.80 -19.10
C ALA A 16 3.81 -11.57 -17.91
N ARG A 17 4.89 -11.04 -17.34
CA ARG A 17 5.63 -11.66 -16.23
C ARG A 17 5.56 -10.83 -14.94
N PRO A 18 5.83 -11.43 -13.78
CA PRO A 18 5.96 -10.68 -12.53
C PRO A 18 7.07 -9.62 -12.65
N GLY A 19 6.86 -8.46 -12.03
CA GLY A 19 7.69 -7.27 -12.20
C GLY A 19 7.23 -6.33 -13.34
N LEU A 20 6.24 -6.73 -14.15
CA LEU A 20 5.68 -5.86 -15.18
C LEU A 20 5.01 -4.63 -14.54
N ARG A 21 5.42 -3.45 -15.00
CA ARG A 21 4.82 -2.17 -14.62
C ARG A 21 3.63 -1.86 -15.51
N TYR A 22 2.51 -1.52 -14.91
CA TYR A 22 1.27 -1.20 -15.63
C TYR A 22 0.51 -0.03 -14.98
N GLY A 23 -0.49 0.46 -15.71
CA GLY A 23 -1.43 1.50 -15.27
C GLY A 23 -2.57 1.61 -16.26
N TYR A 24 -3.68 2.22 -15.85
CA TYR A 24 -4.88 2.34 -16.68
C TYR A 24 -5.09 3.77 -17.20
N ARG A 25 -5.69 3.88 -18.38
CA ARG A 25 -6.28 5.12 -18.89
C ARG A 25 -7.75 4.85 -19.13
N VAL A 26 -8.62 5.61 -18.48
CA VAL A 26 -10.07 5.40 -18.55
C VAL A 26 -10.70 6.56 -19.33
N HIS A 27 -11.45 6.19 -20.36
CA HIS A 27 -12.20 7.13 -21.19
C HIS A 27 -13.65 7.21 -20.70
N GLY A 28 -14.25 8.41 -20.81
CA GLY A 28 -15.62 8.66 -20.41
C GLY A 28 -15.96 10.15 -20.47
N PRO A 29 -17.18 10.55 -20.06
CA PRO A 29 -17.61 11.94 -20.10
C PRO A 29 -16.86 12.81 -19.08
N TRP A 30 -16.54 14.04 -19.47
CA TRP A 30 -16.09 15.07 -18.53
C TRP A 30 -17.25 16.04 -18.27
N GLN A 31 -17.97 15.82 -17.17
CA GLN A 31 -19.10 16.64 -16.73
C GLN A 31 -18.99 16.88 -15.22
N PRO A 32 -18.14 17.84 -14.79
CA PRO A 32 -17.87 18.09 -13.37
C PRO A 32 -19.13 18.41 -12.53
N ALA A 33 -20.15 19.00 -13.14
CA ALA A 33 -21.43 19.31 -12.49
C ALA A 33 -22.23 18.04 -12.11
N GLU A 34 -22.06 16.96 -12.86
CA GLU A 34 -22.69 15.65 -12.60
C GLU A 34 -21.74 14.69 -11.87
N GLY A 35 -20.53 15.14 -11.52
CA GLY A 35 -19.50 14.34 -10.87
C GLY A 35 -18.64 13.49 -11.82
N HIS A 36 -18.93 13.48 -13.12
CA HIS A 36 -18.13 12.74 -14.10
C HIS A 36 -16.81 13.45 -14.41
N ARG A 37 -15.68 12.81 -14.09
CA ARG A 37 -14.32 13.37 -14.23
C ARG A 37 -13.36 12.42 -14.96
N PHE A 38 -13.82 11.79 -16.03
CA PHE A 38 -12.97 10.90 -16.82
C PHE A 38 -11.93 11.70 -17.60
N ASN A 39 -10.65 11.43 -17.37
CA ASN A 39 -9.55 12.09 -18.08
C ASN A 39 -8.49 11.06 -18.50
N PRO A 40 -8.49 10.63 -19.79
CA PRO A 40 -7.54 9.64 -20.28
C PRO A 40 -6.11 10.18 -20.38
N ALA A 41 -5.87 11.49 -20.26
CA ALA A 41 -4.51 12.05 -20.19
C ALA A 41 -3.79 11.65 -18.91
N LYS A 42 -4.54 11.32 -17.85
CA LYS A 42 -3.98 10.92 -16.55
C LYS A 42 -3.90 9.40 -16.46
N LEU A 43 -2.69 8.89 -16.26
CA LEU A 43 -2.44 7.51 -15.89
C LEU A 43 -2.96 7.25 -14.48
N LEU A 44 -3.79 6.23 -14.35
CA LEU A 44 -4.42 5.79 -13.12
C LEU A 44 -3.76 4.50 -12.61
N ILE A 45 -3.78 4.36 -11.29
CA ILE A 45 -3.35 3.16 -10.57
C ILE A 45 -4.55 2.21 -10.50
N ASP A 46 -4.26 0.92 -10.64
CA ASP A 46 -5.22 -0.15 -10.39
C ASP A 46 -5.63 -0.15 -8.90
N PRO A 47 -6.92 0.03 -8.57
CA PRO A 47 -7.38 0.03 -7.19
C PRO A 47 -7.13 -1.30 -6.45
N CYS A 48 -6.93 -2.39 -7.20
CA CYS A 48 -6.60 -3.71 -6.66
C CYS A 48 -5.10 -4.07 -6.80
N ALA A 49 -4.24 -3.11 -7.11
CA ALA A 49 -2.80 -3.34 -7.18
C ALA A 49 -2.24 -3.84 -5.83
N ARG A 50 -1.49 -4.94 -5.87
CA ARG A 50 -0.81 -5.49 -4.68
C ARG A 50 0.55 -4.85 -4.40
N GLN A 51 1.14 -4.20 -5.39
CA GLN A 51 2.38 -3.46 -5.24
C GLN A 51 2.36 -2.21 -6.13
N ILE A 52 2.86 -1.11 -5.57
CA ILE A 52 3.04 0.17 -6.25
C ILE A 52 4.53 0.49 -6.27
N ASP A 53 5.04 0.90 -7.43
CA ASP A 53 6.42 1.34 -7.65
C ASP A 53 6.43 2.84 -7.93
N GLY A 54 7.16 3.58 -7.09
CA GLY A 54 7.27 5.04 -7.12
C GLY A 54 6.71 5.72 -5.86
N GLU A 55 7.04 7.00 -5.73
CA GLU A 55 6.63 7.84 -4.61
C GLU A 55 5.53 8.82 -5.06
N PHE A 56 4.55 9.08 -4.20
CA PHE A 56 3.54 10.11 -4.42
C PHE A 56 4.09 11.48 -4.02
N LYS A 57 4.96 12.04 -4.86
CA LYS A 57 5.42 13.42 -4.69
C LYS A 57 4.39 14.37 -5.26
N ASP A 58 4.10 15.42 -4.50
CA ASP A 58 3.20 16.46 -4.96
C ASP A 58 3.72 17.06 -6.27
N ASN A 59 2.82 17.16 -7.25
CA ASN A 59 3.13 17.67 -8.57
C ASN A 59 1.84 18.15 -9.25
N PRO A 60 1.85 19.34 -9.88
CA PRO A 60 0.67 19.89 -10.55
C PRO A 60 0.13 19.00 -11.68
N LEU A 61 0.94 18.12 -12.28
CA LEU A 61 0.49 17.20 -13.33
C LEU A 61 -0.46 16.11 -12.82
N LEU A 62 -0.47 15.84 -11.51
CA LEU A 62 -1.39 14.87 -10.89
C LEU A 62 -2.83 15.39 -10.82
N HIS A 63 -3.02 16.71 -10.92
CA HIS A 63 -4.34 17.30 -10.92
C HIS A 63 -5.10 16.98 -12.22
N ALA A 64 -6.34 16.51 -12.10
CA ALA A 64 -7.17 16.13 -13.25
C ALA A 64 -7.72 17.34 -14.03
N GLY A 65 -7.82 18.51 -13.39
CA GLY A 65 -8.47 19.71 -13.92
C GLY A 65 -9.69 20.14 -13.09
N HIS A 66 -10.04 21.42 -13.17
CA HIS A 66 -11.18 22.00 -12.45
C HIS A 66 -12.49 21.82 -13.25
N ASN A 67 -12.80 22.81 -14.10
CA ASN A 67 -13.98 22.81 -14.98
C ASN A 67 -13.69 22.11 -16.31
N GLU A 68 -12.43 22.15 -16.75
CA GLU A 68 -11.94 21.49 -17.96
C GLU A 68 -10.88 20.45 -17.59
N PRO A 69 -10.76 19.35 -18.35
CA PRO A 69 -9.74 18.35 -18.09
C PRO A 69 -8.36 18.93 -18.44
N ASP A 70 -7.37 18.67 -17.58
CA ASP A 70 -5.99 18.95 -17.91
C ASP A 70 -5.45 17.88 -18.86
N TYR A 71 -5.05 18.28 -20.05
CA TYR A 71 -4.59 17.38 -21.12
C TYR A 71 -3.13 16.92 -20.98
N ARG A 72 -2.37 17.46 -20.01
CA ARG A 72 -0.97 17.09 -19.81
C ARG A 72 -0.86 15.66 -19.26
N ASP A 73 0.02 14.87 -19.86
CA ASP A 73 0.31 13.50 -19.43
C ASP A 73 1.07 13.50 -18.09
N ASN A 74 0.65 12.64 -17.15
CA ASN A 74 1.31 12.45 -15.86
C ASN A 74 2.16 11.16 -15.81
N ALA A 75 2.23 10.38 -16.89
CA ALA A 75 2.87 9.07 -16.88
C ALA A 75 4.36 9.10 -16.45
N ALA A 76 5.06 10.21 -16.68
CA ALA A 76 6.46 10.37 -16.28
C ALA A 76 6.66 10.40 -14.75
N ILE A 77 5.65 10.82 -13.99
CA ILE A 77 5.74 11.03 -12.54
C ILE A 77 4.81 10.13 -11.73
N ALA A 78 3.72 9.66 -12.32
CA ALA A 78 2.72 8.87 -11.62
C ALA A 78 3.32 7.52 -11.21
N PRO A 79 3.13 7.05 -9.97
CA PRO A 79 3.51 5.70 -9.59
C PRO A 79 2.85 4.64 -10.49
N LYS A 80 3.51 3.49 -10.62
CA LYS A 80 3.08 2.40 -11.49
C LYS A 80 2.67 1.20 -10.65
N CYS A 81 1.65 0.49 -11.07
CA CYS A 81 1.31 -0.79 -10.48
C CYS A 81 2.33 -1.84 -10.94
N VAL A 82 2.63 -2.81 -10.07
CA VAL A 82 3.53 -3.91 -10.40
C VAL A 82 2.78 -5.23 -10.31
N VAL A 83 2.89 -6.03 -11.36
CA VAL A 83 2.39 -7.41 -11.33
C VAL A 83 3.28 -8.22 -10.38
N VAL A 84 2.69 -8.78 -9.34
CA VAL A 84 3.38 -9.61 -8.35
C VAL A 84 2.80 -11.01 -8.34
N VAL A 85 3.57 -11.97 -7.88
CA VAL A 85 3.09 -13.34 -7.63
C VAL A 85 3.33 -13.65 -6.17
N ASP A 86 2.36 -14.33 -5.58
CA ASP A 86 2.43 -14.76 -4.19
C ASP A 86 2.80 -16.23 -4.15
N HIS A 87 4.09 -16.48 -3.90
CA HIS A 87 4.66 -17.82 -3.69
C HIS A 87 5.35 -17.88 -2.32
N TYR A 88 4.86 -17.09 -1.35
CA TYR A 88 5.43 -17.08 -0.02
C TYR A 88 5.12 -18.41 0.70
N ASP A 89 6.16 -19.07 1.21
CA ASP A 89 6.02 -20.25 2.04
C ASP A 89 5.77 -19.82 3.48
N TRP A 90 4.56 -20.11 3.98
CA TRP A 90 4.14 -19.77 5.34
C TRP A 90 4.62 -20.78 6.38
N GLU A 91 5.26 -21.88 5.96
CA GLU A 91 5.73 -22.95 6.86
C GLU A 91 4.63 -23.40 7.84
N ASP A 92 4.87 -23.33 9.14
CA ASP A 92 3.95 -23.73 10.21
C ASP A 92 3.13 -22.55 10.79
N ASP A 93 3.01 -21.41 10.08
CA ASP A 93 2.25 -20.26 10.56
C ASP A 93 0.77 -20.60 10.80
N ALA A 94 0.28 -20.33 12.01
CA ALA A 94 -1.08 -20.61 12.42
C ALA A 94 -1.61 -19.49 13.33
N PRO A 95 -2.91 -19.14 13.23
CA PRO A 95 -3.47 -18.05 14.01
C PRO A 95 -3.45 -18.39 15.52
N PRO A 96 -2.95 -17.48 16.39
CA PRO A 96 -2.88 -17.71 17.85
C PRO A 96 -4.25 -17.92 18.54
N ARG A 97 -5.34 -17.41 17.95
CA ARG A 97 -6.73 -17.54 18.44
C ARG A 97 -6.90 -17.22 19.94
N THR A 98 -6.21 -16.18 20.43
CA THR A 98 -6.26 -15.76 21.84
C THR A 98 -7.71 -15.37 22.24
N PRO A 99 -8.26 -15.92 23.33
CA PRO A 99 -9.60 -15.56 23.80
C PRO A 99 -9.73 -14.08 24.18
N TRP A 100 -10.86 -13.47 23.85
CA TRP A 100 -11.13 -12.04 24.11
C TRP A 100 -10.95 -11.63 25.57
N GLY A 101 -11.43 -12.44 26.53
CA GLY A 101 -11.29 -12.18 27.96
C GLY A 101 -9.84 -12.21 28.47
N SER A 102 -8.90 -12.55 27.61
CA SER A 102 -7.47 -12.63 27.90
C SER A 102 -6.61 -11.81 26.93
N THR A 103 -7.25 -10.97 26.11
CA THR A 103 -6.59 -10.12 25.12
C THR A 103 -6.16 -8.81 25.74
N ILE A 104 -4.89 -8.45 25.54
CA ILE A 104 -4.36 -7.11 25.79
C ILE A 104 -3.95 -6.57 24.43
N ILE A 105 -4.20 -5.29 24.15
CA ILE A 105 -3.84 -4.67 22.87
C ILE A 105 -2.70 -3.68 23.14
N TYR A 106 -1.62 -3.83 22.38
CA TYR A 106 -0.50 -2.90 22.38
C TYR A 106 -0.44 -2.17 21.05
N GLU A 107 -0.84 -0.90 21.06
CA GLU A 107 -0.76 -0.02 19.89
C GLU A 107 0.67 0.52 19.75
N ALA A 108 1.27 0.32 18.58
CA ALA A 108 2.62 0.78 18.31
C ALA A 108 2.81 1.16 16.84
N HIS A 109 3.66 2.16 16.60
CA HIS A 109 4.05 2.57 15.27
C HIS A 109 5.30 1.79 14.81
N VAL A 110 5.25 1.15 13.63
CA VAL A 110 6.37 0.33 13.08
C VAL A 110 7.72 1.04 13.16
N LYS A 111 7.76 2.27 12.63
CA LYS A 111 8.96 3.10 12.67
C LYS A 111 9.33 3.49 14.10
N GLY A 112 8.48 4.27 14.78
CA GLY A 112 8.73 4.82 16.10
C GLY A 112 9.16 3.79 17.16
N LEU A 113 8.57 2.59 17.16
CA LEU A 113 8.85 1.55 18.17
C LEU A 113 10.32 1.09 18.16
N THR A 114 10.92 0.97 16.98
CA THR A 114 12.24 0.34 16.82
C THR A 114 13.32 1.29 16.30
N TYR A 115 12.98 2.52 15.92
CA TYR A 115 13.91 3.45 15.26
C TYR A 115 15.13 3.79 16.10
N LEU A 116 14.96 3.96 17.41
CA LEU A 116 16.03 4.31 18.35
C LEU A 116 16.50 3.11 19.20
N HIS A 117 16.04 1.89 18.90
CA HIS A 117 16.35 0.73 19.73
C HIS A 117 17.83 0.33 19.57
N PRO A 118 18.66 0.41 20.63
CA PRO A 118 20.12 0.25 20.51
C PRO A 118 20.52 -1.17 20.11
N GLU A 119 19.78 -2.18 20.57
CA GLU A 119 20.07 -3.60 20.33
C GLU A 119 19.60 -4.12 18.96
N ILE A 120 18.92 -3.29 18.16
CA ILE A 120 18.50 -3.66 16.80
C ILE A 120 19.56 -3.15 15.81
N PRO A 121 19.99 -3.96 14.83
CA PRO A 121 20.88 -3.52 13.77
C PRO A 121 20.34 -2.28 13.05
N VAL A 122 21.19 -1.28 12.82
CA VAL A 122 20.79 0.05 12.35
C VAL A 122 20.02 0.00 11.03
N GLU A 123 20.40 -0.92 10.15
CA GLU A 123 19.83 -1.10 8.81
C GLU A 123 18.39 -1.63 8.79
N ILE A 124 17.92 -2.26 9.87
CA ILE A 124 16.55 -2.76 9.96
C ILE A 124 15.65 -1.91 10.87
N ARG A 125 16.20 -0.93 11.59
CA ARG A 125 15.44 -0.11 12.54
C ARG A 125 14.28 0.62 11.85
N GLY A 126 13.12 0.57 12.48
CA GLY A 126 11.91 1.20 11.99
C GLY A 126 11.27 0.54 10.77
N THR A 127 11.61 -0.72 10.50
CA THR A 127 11.03 -1.54 9.42
C THR A 127 10.25 -2.73 9.99
N TYR A 128 9.45 -3.38 9.14
CA TYR A 128 8.75 -4.62 9.53
C TYR A 128 9.70 -5.73 9.99
N LYS A 129 10.91 -5.79 9.44
CA LYS A 129 11.92 -6.78 9.84
C LYS A 129 12.39 -6.58 11.29
N ALA A 130 12.44 -5.35 11.78
CA ALA A 130 12.79 -5.08 13.17
C ALA A 130 11.71 -5.55 14.15
N LEU A 131 10.43 -5.58 13.76
CA LEU A 131 9.36 -6.08 14.63
C LEU A 131 9.46 -7.59 14.87
N GLY A 132 9.88 -8.35 13.85
CA GLY A 132 10.16 -9.78 13.95
C GLY A 132 11.55 -10.11 14.52
N HIS A 133 12.34 -9.11 14.93
CA HIS A 133 13.68 -9.36 15.47
C HIS A 133 13.58 -10.01 16.88
N PRO A 134 14.45 -10.97 17.24
CA PRO A 134 14.37 -11.68 18.53
C PRO A 134 14.32 -10.76 19.75
N VAL A 135 15.01 -9.62 19.70
CA VAL A 135 14.98 -8.58 20.75
C VAL A 135 13.57 -8.05 20.98
N MET A 136 12.84 -7.72 19.90
CA MET A 136 11.47 -7.20 20.00
C MET A 136 10.49 -8.28 20.41
N ILE A 137 10.63 -9.49 19.89
CA ILE A 137 9.79 -10.64 20.28
C ILE A 137 9.98 -10.93 21.78
N ASN A 138 11.23 -10.95 22.27
CA ASN A 138 11.53 -11.15 23.68
C ASN A 138 10.99 -10.00 24.54
N TYR A 139 11.14 -8.75 24.10
CA TYR A 139 10.55 -7.59 24.78
C TYR A 139 9.04 -7.72 24.91
N LEU A 140 8.34 -8.05 23.81
CA LEU A 140 6.89 -8.23 23.81
C LEU A 140 6.45 -9.41 24.69
N ASN A 141 7.19 -10.52 24.67
CA ASN A 141 6.90 -11.70 25.51
C ASN A 141 7.18 -11.46 27.00
N ASN A 142 8.22 -10.68 27.35
CA ASN A 142 8.57 -10.41 28.74
C ASN A 142 7.73 -9.29 29.35
N TRP A 143 7.39 -8.28 28.56
CA TRP A 143 6.49 -7.23 29.00
C TRP A 143 5.05 -7.76 29.14
N ALA A 144 4.64 -8.67 28.26
CA ALA A 144 3.36 -9.36 28.32
C ALA A 144 3.52 -10.81 28.84
N LEU A 145 3.74 -10.99 30.14
CA LEU A 145 3.50 -12.31 30.75
C LEU A 145 2.01 -12.71 30.60
N PRO A 146 1.69 -13.95 30.20
CA PRO A 146 1.87 -14.55 28.88
C PRO A 146 0.59 -14.36 28.04
N ARG A 147 0.49 -13.40 27.11
CA ARG A 147 -0.60 -13.42 26.11
C ARG A 147 -0.36 -12.48 24.92
N TRP A 148 -0.25 -13.14 23.78
CA TRP A 148 0.16 -12.66 22.46
C TRP A 148 -0.74 -11.55 21.88
N ASN A 149 -0.11 -10.51 21.32
CA ASN A 149 -0.73 -9.31 20.78
C ASN A 149 -1.05 -9.43 19.27
N CYS A 150 -2.16 -8.83 18.85
CA CYS A 150 -2.48 -8.52 17.46
C CYS A 150 -2.29 -7.02 17.22
N CYS A 151 -1.51 -6.63 16.21
CA CYS A 151 -1.38 -5.23 15.76
C CYS A 151 -2.15 -5.03 14.46
N GLN A 152 -2.96 -3.98 14.38
CA GLN A 152 -3.75 -3.64 13.18
C GLN A 152 -3.06 -2.51 12.39
N TRP A 153 -3.02 -2.62 11.05
CA TRP A 153 -2.31 -1.68 10.16
C TRP A 153 -3.25 -1.04 9.14
N ARG A 154 -3.06 0.25 8.83
CA ARG A 154 -3.75 0.98 7.75
C ARG A 154 -2.81 2.02 7.14
N SER A 155 -2.86 2.23 5.82
CA SER A 155 -2.08 3.25 5.10
C SER A 155 -2.98 4.36 4.54
N LEU A 156 -2.54 5.62 4.61
CA LEU A 156 -3.15 6.79 3.98
C LEU A 156 -2.09 7.61 3.21
N PRO A 157 -2.48 8.60 2.38
CA PRO A 157 -1.53 9.48 1.68
C PRO A 157 -1.12 10.75 2.46
N VAL A 158 -0.03 11.39 2.00
CA VAL A 158 0.74 12.45 2.69
C VAL A 158 0.56 13.83 2.05
N ASN A 159 0.56 14.93 2.84
CA ASN A 159 0.65 16.33 2.35
C ASN A 159 1.67 17.16 3.17
N HIS A 160 2.65 17.78 2.49
CA HIS A 160 3.67 18.78 2.88
C HIS A 160 4.49 18.63 4.20
N VAL A 161 4.09 17.74 5.10
CA VAL A 161 4.81 17.20 6.25
C VAL A 161 4.82 15.68 6.04
N CYS A 162 5.91 14.98 6.36
CA CYS A 162 5.89 13.51 6.30
C CYS A 162 4.76 12.99 7.20
N ASN A 163 3.82 12.22 6.65
CA ASN A 163 2.77 11.64 7.45
C ASN A 163 3.39 10.52 8.31
N ALA A 164 3.49 10.80 9.61
CA ALA A 164 4.11 9.89 10.57
C ALA A 164 3.10 8.90 11.18
N TRP A 165 1.82 8.95 10.81
CA TRP A 165 0.78 8.04 11.31
C TRP A 165 0.26 7.08 10.23
N GLY A 166 0.70 7.27 8.98
CA GLY A 166 0.11 6.66 7.80
C GLY A 166 -0.68 7.70 7.04
#